data_AF-A0A413HD72-F1
#
_entry.id   AF-A0A413HD72-F1
#
_cell.length_a   1.000
_cell.length_b   1.000
_cell.length_c   1.000
_cell.angle_alpha   90.00
_cell.angle_beta   90.00
_cell.angle_gamma   90.00
#
_symmetry.space_group_name_H-M   'P 1'
#
loop_
_entity.id
_entity.type
_entity.pdbx_description
1 polymer ?
#
loop_
_entity_poly.entity_id
_entity_poly.type
_entity_poly.pdbx_seq_one_letter_code
_entity_poly.pdbx_strand_id
1 'polypeptide(L)'
;MVIAGYIVCVRFADHSSAEYVSGYLNSKEGKRVLRNIAKGSVHQANISAADLAAIPIAIPPLSLQQEFADFAAEADKSQFALEQEVDALSAERDALLDRFLA
;
A
#
# COMPACT_ATOMS: atom_id res chain seq x y z
N MET A 1 -11.12 18.13 7.08
CA MET A 1 -10.58 17.39 5.92
C MET A 1 -11.75 16.80 5.15
N VAL A 2 -11.94 17.16 3.88
CA VAL A 2 -12.98 16.58 3.02
C VAL A 2 -12.34 15.42 2.26
N ILE A 3 -12.95 14.25 2.30
CA ILE A 3 -12.44 13.03 1.66
C ILE A 3 -13.49 12.57 0.64
N ALA A 4 -13.06 11.98 -0.47
CA ALA A 4 -13.97 11.45 -1.47
C ALA A 4 -14.84 10.31 -0.89
N GLY A 5 -16.11 10.24 -1.32
CA GLY A 5 -17.11 9.30 -0.77
C GLY A 5 -16.82 7.81 -1.00
N TYR A 6 -15.80 7.47 -1.81
CA TYR A 6 -15.35 6.10 -2.08
C TYR A 6 -14.16 5.67 -1.20
N ILE A 7 -13.75 6.49 -0.23
CA ILE A 7 -12.62 6.20 0.65
C ILE A 7 -13.16 5.83 2.04
N VAL A 8 -12.67 4.70 2.56
CA VAL A 8 -12.87 4.30 3.96
C VAL A 8 -11.62 4.65 4.75
N CYS A 9 -11.76 5.48 5.78
CA CYS A 9 -10.68 5.79 6.72
C CYS A 9 -10.80 4.93 7.97
N VAL A 10 -9.72 4.24 8.31
CA VAL A 10 -9.65 3.39 9.50
C VAL A 10 -8.80 4.07 10.56
N ARG A 11 -9.26 4.02 11.81
CA ARG A 11 -8.47 4.41 12.98
C ARG A 11 -8.27 3.16 13.83
N PHE A 12 -7.01 2.82 14.04
CA PHE A 12 -6.61 1.67 14.82
C PHE A 12 -6.57 2.02 16.31
N ALA A 13 -6.86 1.03 17.16
CA ALA A 13 -6.68 1.14 18.60
C ALA A 13 -5.22 0.85 18.99
N ASP A 14 -4.84 1.19 20.21
CA ASP A 14 -3.45 1.18 20.70
C ASP A 14 -2.72 -0.17 20.61
N HIS A 15 -3.43 -1.28 20.38
CA HIS A 15 -2.87 -2.63 20.24
C HIS A 15 -2.59 -3.05 18.79
N SER A 16 -2.80 -2.15 17.82
CA SER A 16 -2.65 -2.43 16.38
C SER A 16 -1.98 -1.26 15.65
N SER A 17 -0.95 -1.55 14.84
CA SER A 17 -0.30 -0.55 13.98
C SER A 17 -0.94 -0.51 12.59
N ALA A 18 -0.99 0.69 12.01
CA ALA A 18 -1.55 0.90 10.68
C ALA A 18 -0.68 0.21 9.61
N GLU A 19 0.64 0.25 9.81
CA GLU A 19 1.66 -0.34 8.96
C GLU A 19 1.47 -1.85 8.89
N TYR A 20 1.31 -2.52 10.05
CA TYR A 20 1.10 -3.96 10.10
C TYR A 20 -0.21 -4.36 9.39
N VAL A 21 -1.33 -3.69 9.71
CA VAL A 21 -2.62 -4.02 9.10
C VAL A 21 -2.60 -3.76 7.60
N SER A 22 -2.00 -2.66 7.15
CA SER A 22 -1.79 -2.37 5.73
C SER A 22 -0.95 -3.45 5.05
N GLY A 23 0.15 -3.87 5.69
CA GLY A 23 1.01 -4.96 5.23
C GLY A 23 0.24 -6.28 5.08
N TYR A 24 -0.56 -6.65 6.09
CA TYR A 24 -1.40 -7.84 6.03
C TYR A 24 -2.43 -7.76 4.90
N LEU A 25 -3.15 -6.64 4.75
CA LEU A 25 -4.15 -6.46 3.68
C LEU A 25 -3.52 -6.48 2.28
N ASN A 26 -2.25 -6.12 2.17
CA ASN A 26 -1.48 -6.18 0.93
C ASN A 26 -0.74 -7.51 0.71
N SER A 27 -0.74 -8.41 1.69
CA SER A 27 -0.23 -9.79 1.53
C SER A 27 -1.09 -10.60 0.55
N LYS A 28 -0.57 -11.76 0.12
CA LYS A 28 -1.29 -12.67 -0.77
C LYS A 28 -2.63 -13.12 -0.16
N GLU A 29 -2.61 -13.44 1.11
CA GLU A 29 -3.76 -13.88 1.90
C GLU A 29 -4.75 -12.73 2.09
N GLY A 30 -4.28 -11.54 2.47
CA GLY A 30 -5.11 -10.34 2.61
C GLY A 30 -5.81 -9.98 1.31
N LYS A 31 -5.08 -9.94 0.19
CA LYS A 31 -5.66 -9.69 -1.13
C LYS A 31 -6.65 -10.78 -1.55
N ARG A 32 -6.42 -12.04 -1.17
CA ARG A 32 -7.39 -13.13 -1.41
C ARG A 32 -8.69 -12.88 -0.65
N VAL A 33 -8.62 -12.51 0.63
CA VAL A 33 -9.81 -12.17 1.43
C VAL A 33 -10.54 -10.98 0.82
N LEU A 34 -9.83 -9.90 0.50
CA LEU A 34 -10.40 -8.69 -0.08
C LEU A 34 -11.14 -8.98 -1.40
N ARG A 35 -10.54 -9.78 -2.30
CA ARG A 35 -11.20 -10.17 -3.56
C ARG A 35 -12.46 -11.01 -3.34
N ASN A 36 -12.49 -11.86 -2.31
CA ASN A 36 -13.63 -12.73 -2.03
C ASN A 36 -14.82 -11.97 -1.43
N ILE A 37 -14.57 -10.93 -0.63
CA ILE A 37 -15.63 -10.11 -0.01
C ILE A 37 -16.07 -8.94 -0.88
N ALA A 38 -15.27 -8.58 -1.88
CA ALA A 38 -15.58 -7.50 -2.79
C ALA A 38 -16.88 -7.79 -3.54
N LYS A 39 -17.84 -6.88 -3.43
CA LYS A 39 -19.13 -7.00 -4.11
C LYS A 39 -18.95 -6.44 -5.51
N GLY A 40 -19.12 -7.30 -6.52
CA GLY A 40 -19.00 -6.91 -7.92
C GLY A 40 -20.16 -6.02 -8.36
N SER A 41 -19.85 -4.83 -8.87
CA SER A 41 -20.69 -4.13 -9.84
C SER A 41 -19.97 -4.13 -11.18
N VAL A 42 -20.73 -4.12 -12.29
CA VAL A 42 -20.30 -4.46 -13.67
C VAL A 42 -18.98 -3.82 -14.12
N HIS A 43 -18.51 -2.73 -13.48
CA HIS A 43 -17.19 -2.13 -13.71
C HIS A 43 -16.43 -1.67 -12.44
N GLN A 44 -16.97 -1.88 -11.24
CA GLN A 44 -16.36 -1.43 -9.97
C GLN A 44 -16.64 -2.43 -8.85
N ALA A 45 -15.58 -3.05 -8.34
CA ALA A 45 -15.65 -3.83 -7.11
C ALA A 45 -15.62 -2.88 -5.91
N ASN A 46 -16.51 -3.07 -4.94
CA ASN A 46 -16.56 -2.26 -3.73
C ASN A 46 -16.44 -3.12 -2.46
N ILE A 47 -15.80 -2.55 -1.43
CA ILE A 47 -15.71 -3.10 -0.09
C ILE A 47 -16.21 -2.00 0.85
N SER A 48 -17.31 -2.26 1.58
CA SER A 48 -17.83 -1.28 2.52
C SER A 48 -16.99 -1.20 3.79
N ALA A 49 -17.16 -0.14 4.58
CA ALA A 49 -16.51 -0.02 5.89
C ALA A 49 -16.86 -1.18 6.84
N ALA A 50 -18.10 -1.69 6.76
CA ALA A 50 -18.55 -2.84 7.53
C ALA A 50 -17.86 -4.14 7.07
N ASP A 51 -17.73 -4.33 5.75
CA ASP A 51 -17.02 -5.49 5.19
C ASP A 51 -15.54 -5.47 5.60
N LEU A 52 -14.89 -4.29 5.57
CA LEU A 52 -13.51 -4.10 5.99
C LEU A 52 -13.30 -4.38 7.49
N ALA A 53 -14.19 -3.87 8.34
CA ALA A 53 -14.12 -4.07 9.79
C ALA A 53 -14.35 -5.52 10.22
N ALA A 54 -15.03 -6.32 9.39
CA ALA A 54 -15.30 -7.73 9.65
C ALA A 54 -14.16 -8.68 9.23
N ILE A 55 -13.09 -8.17 8.60
CA ILE A 55 -11.97 -9.01 8.17
C ILE A 55 -11.23 -9.55 9.40
N PRO A 56 -11.09 -10.89 9.55
CA PRO A 56 -10.28 -11.45 10.62
C PRO A 56 -8.80 -11.22 10.31
N ILE A 57 -8.11 -10.52 11.20
CA ILE A 57 -6.67 -10.25 11.14
C ILE A 57 -6.03 -10.79 12.41
N ALA A 58 -4.99 -11.61 12.26
CA ALA A 58 -4.17 -12.01 13.39
C ALA A 58 -3.34 -10.82 13.84
N ILE A 59 -3.47 -10.42 15.11
CA ILE A 59 -2.72 -9.28 15.66
C ILE A 59 -1.60 -9.83 16.55
N PRO A 60 -0.34 -9.80 16.10
CA PRO A 60 0.80 -10.24 16.92
C PRO A 60 1.10 -9.20 18.02
N PRO A 61 1.96 -9.51 19.00
CA PRO A 61 2.47 -8.53 19.96
C PRO A 61 3.00 -7.26 19.30
N LEU A 62 2.81 -6.10 19.94
CA LEU A 62 3.22 -4.79 19.41
C LEU A 62 4.69 -4.72 19.00
N SER A 63 5.58 -5.42 19.71
CA SER A 63 7.01 -5.48 19.36
C SER A 63 7.24 -6.03 17.95
N LEU A 64 6.52 -7.09 17.56
CA LEU A 64 6.63 -7.67 16.22
C LEU A 64 5.96 -6.79 15.16
N GLN A 65 4.88 -6.09 15.53
CA GLN A 65 4.26 -5.12 14.63
C GLN A 65 5.20 -3.95 14.34
N GLN A 66 5.96 -3.50 15.34
CA GLN A 66 6.95 -2.44 15.19
C GLN A 66 8.15 -2.91 14.36
N GLU A 67 8.67 -4.12 14.63
CA GLU A 67 9.76 -4.70 13.85
C GLU A 67 9.39 -4.80 12.36
N PHE A 68 8.15 -5.22 12.06
CA PHE A 68 7.63 -5.21 10.69
C PHE A 68 7.58 -3.79 10.10
N ALA A 69 7.07 -2.81 10.87
CA ALA A 69 6.95 -1.43 10.41
C ALA A 69 8.32 -0.81 10.10
N ASP A 70 9.32 -1.04 10.95
CA ASP A 70 10.68 -0.56 10.76
C ASP A 70 11.32 -1.16 9.50
N PHE A 71 11.13 -2.48 9.30
CA PHE A 71 11.59 -3.16 8.09
C PHE A 71 10.92 -2.62 6.82
N ALA A 72 9.59 -2.45 6.85
CA ALA A 72 8.84 -1.92 5.72
C ALA A 72 9.28 -0.49 5.36
N ALA A 73 9.50 0.37 6.36
CA ALA A 73 9.96 1.74 6.14
C ALA A 73 11.34 1.81 5.48
N GLU A 74 12.28 0.93 5.86
CA GLU A 74 13.60 0.89 5.24
C GLU A 74 13.53 0.39 3.78
N ALA A 75 12.66 -0.58 3.51
CA ALA A 75 12.41 -1.06 2.16
C ALA A 75 11.79 0.04 1.26
N ASP A 76 10.78 0.75 1.76
CA ASP A 76 10.13 1.87 1.06
C ASP A 76 11.12 2.99 0.73
N LYS A 77 12.00 3.32 1.69
CA LYS A 77 13.06 4.31 1.49
C LYS A 77 14.05 3.89 0.41
N SER A 78 14.43 2.62 0.40
CA SER A 78 15.33 2.06 -0.61
C SER A 78 14.69 2.08 -2.00
N GLN A 79 13.41 1.73 -2.10
CA GLN A 79 12.65 1.80 -3.35
C GLN A 79 12.58 3.25 -3.88
N PHE A 80 12.25 4.21 -3.01
CA PHE A 80 12.16 5.63 -3.41
C PHE A 80 13.49 6.21 -3.92
N ALA A 81 14.63 5.78 -3.35
CA ALA A 81 15.94 6.19 -3.83
C ALA A 81 16.22 5.64 -5.24
N LEU A 82 15.89 4.37 -5.48
CA LEU A 82 16.07 3.71 -6.78
C LEU A 82 15.17 4.32 -7.87
N GLU A 83 13.92 4.63 -7.54
CA GLU A 83 12.99 5.28 -8.48
C GLU A 83 13.53 6.64 -8.95
N GLN A 84 14.06 7.46 -8.05
CA GLN A 84 14.70 8.73 -8.42
C GLN A 84 15.92 8.55 -9.31
N GLU A 85 16.73 7.52 -9.08
CA GLU A 85 17.90 7.22 -9.90
C GLU A 85 17.47 6.79 -11.32
N VAL A 86 16.44 5.94 -11.43
CA VAL A 86 15.87 5.52 -12.71
C VAL A 86 15.30 6.72 -13.49
N ASP A 87 14.61 7.63 -12.82
CA ASP A 87 14.06 8.84 -13.45
C ASP A 87 15.17 9.78 -13.95
N ALA A 88 16.21 9.98 -13.13
CA ALA A 88 17.37 10.81 -13.51
C ALA A 88 18.10 10.24 -14.73
N LEU A 89 18.38 8.94 -14.73
CA LEU A 89 19.03 8.25 -15.85
C LEU A 89 18.16 8.26 -17.11
N SER A 90 16.84 8.13 -16.97
CA SER A 90 15.92 8.21 -18.10
C SER A 90 15.92 9.61 -18.73
N ALA A 91 15.91 10.66 -17.91
CA ALA A 91 16.00 12.04 -18.39
C ALA A 91 17.34 12.33 -19.08
N GLU A 92 18.45 11.85 -18.53
CA GLU A 92 19.78 12.00 -19.15
C GLU A 92 19.86 11.27 -20.49
N ARG A 93 19.37 10.02 -20.55
CA ARG A 93 19.27 9.25 -21.80
C ARG A 93 18.51 10.03 -22.86
N ASP A 94 17.35 10.57 -22.53
CA ASP A 94 16.50 11.29 -23.49
C ASP A 94 17.18 12.56 -23.99
N ALA A 95 17.83 13.32 -23.10
CA ALA A 95 18.62 14.48 -23.49
C ALA A 95 19.80 14.14 -24.41
N LEU A 96 20.47 12.99 -24.19
CA LEU A 96 21.54 12.52 -25.07
C LEU A 96 21.00 12.07 -26.43
N LEU A 97 19.87 11.36 -26.46
CA LEU A 97 19.23 10.95 -27.72
C LEU A 97 18.84 12.17 -28.55
N ASP A 98 18.20 13.17 -27.95
CA ASP A 98 17.84 14.41 -28.63
C ASP A 98 19.08 15.14 -29.18
N ARG A 99 20.20 15.11 -28.44
CA ARG A 99 21.46 15.74 -28.88
C ARG A 99 22.11 15.03 -30.06
N PHE A 100 22.05 13.71 -30.12
CA PHE A 100 22.77 12.91 -31.13
C PHE A 100 21.91 12.53 -32.35
N LEU A 101 20.58 12.63 -32.24
CA LEU A 101 19.63 12.28 -33.30
C LEU A 101 18.92 13.50 -33.93
N ALA A 102 19.25 14.72 -33.50
CA ALA A 102 18.88 15.98 -34.16
C ALA A 102 19.90 16.36 -35.25
#